data_AF-A0AAW3YY65-F1
#
_entry.id   AF-A0AAW3YY65-F1
#
_cell.length_a   1.000
_cell.length_b   1.000
_cell.length_c   1.000
_cell.angle_alpha   90.00
_cell.angle_beta   90.00
_cell.angle_gamma   90.00
#
_symmetry.space_group_name_H-M   'P 1'
#
loop_
_entity.id
_entity.type
_entity.pdbx_description
1 polymer ?
#
loop_
_entity_poly.entity_id
_entity_poly.type
_entity_poly.pdbx_seq_one_letter_code
_entity_poly.pdbx_strand_id
1 'polypeptide(L)'
;MIIFKNTTYFVKLASFSLVSLLFSTNSAFSGGIIPNDANTQVKNINNVPVVNIATPTLSGMSRNTYKEFNIEKQGLILNNSLDVISSELAGQLDKNPNLKNRSAALIVNEVVGGNQSQLLGALEVVGDKA
;
A
#
# COMPACT_ATOMS: atom_id res chain seq x y z
N MET A 1 -17.45 49.28 54.89
CA MET A 1 -18.56 48.42 55.38
C MET A 1 -19.47 48.22 54.18
N ILE A 2 -19.59 47.08 53.49
CA ILE A 2 -19.65 45.65 53.83
C ILE A 2 -19.16 44.86 52.58
N ILE A 3 -18.10 44.04 52.66
CA ILE A 3 -18.00 42.55 52.65
C ILE A 3 -18.24 41.83 51.29
N PHE A 4 -17.24 40.99 50.97
CA PHE A 4 -17.08 39.96 49.94
C PHE A 4 -18.23 38.97 49.74
N LYS A 5 -18.34 38.40 48.52
CA LYS A 5 -18.53 36.95 48.33
C LYS A 5 -17.69 36.40 47.18
N ASN A 6 -17.06 35.26 47.48
CA ASN A 6 -16.08 34.48 46.73
C ASN A 6 -16.76 33.36 45.90
N THR A 7 -16.00 32.75 44.98
CA THR A 7 -16.20 31.44 44.30
C THR A 7 -16.97 31.53 42.97
N THR A 8 -16.40 31.17 41.81
CA THR A 8 -16.05 29.77 41.44
C THR A 8 -15.06 29.73 40.28
N TYR A 9 -14.07 28.84 40.37
CA TYR A 9 -13.04 28.54 39.36
C TYR A 9 -13.56 27.54 38.32
N PHE A 10 -13.40 27.82 37.02
CA PHE A 10 -13.25 26.76 36.01
C PHE A 10 -12.05 27.08 35.12
N VAL A 11 -10.97 26.36 35.41
CA VAL A 11 -9.74 26.29 34.61
C VAL A 11 -10.10 25.77 33.22
N LYS A 12 -9.68 26.51 32.19
CA LYS A 12 -9.83 26.15 30.76
C LYS A 12 -9.30 24.73 30.50
N LEU A 13 -10.03 24.01 29.66
CA LEU A 13 -9.76 22.62 29.28
C LEU A 13 -8.32 22.42 28.79
N ALA A 14 -7.63 21.46 29.40
CA ALA A 14 -6.41 20.88 28.88
C ALA A 14 -6.73 20.07 27.61
N SER A 15 -6.09 20.42 26.50
CA SER A 15 -6.15 19.65 25.26
C SER A 15 -5.33 18.36 25.43
N PHE A 16 -6.00 17.22 25.60
CA PHE A 16 -5.37 15.90 25.45
C PHE A 16 -5.58 15.43 24.01
N SER A 17 -4.62 15.71 23.13
CA SER A 17 -4.59 15.05 21.81
C SER A 17 -4.12 13.61 22.02
N LEU A 18 -5.01 12.66 21.83
CA LEU A 18 -4.69 11.23 21.77
C LEU A 18 -3.87 10.98 20.50
N VAL A 19 -2.54 10.88 20.63
CA VAL A 19 -1.68 10.40 19.54
C VAL A 19 -1.86 8.89 19.45
N SER A 20 -2.77 8.45 18.59
CA SER A 20 -2.88 7.04 18.20
C SER A 20 -1.67 6.68 17.37
N LEU A 21 -0.63 6.17 18.03
CA LEU A 21 0.56 5.63 17.38
C LEU A 21 0.15 4.32 16.67
N LEU A 22 -0.20 4.42 15.39
CA LEU A 22 -0.43 3.25 14.55
C LEU A 22 0.91 2.58 14.30
N PHE A 23 1.26 1.61 15.13
CA PHE A 23 2.28 0.64 14.76
C PHE A 23 1.70 -0.19 13.60
N SER A 24 2.03 0.18 12.37
CA SER A 24 1.82 -0.71 11.23
C SER A 24 2.59 -2.00 11.51
N THR A 25 1.87 -3.09 11.74
CA THR A 25 2.47 -4.42 11.80
C THR A 25 2.99 -4.73 10.40
N ASN A 26 4.29 -4.53 10.19
CA ASN A 26 4.98 -5.10 9.05
C ASN A 26 4.82 -6.61 9.20
N SER A 27 3.88 -7.17 8.44
CA SER A 27 3.72 -8.62 8.43
C SER A 27 4.96 -9.19 7.76
N ALA A 28 5.85 -9.76 8.56
CA ALA A 28 7.02 -10.47 8.06
C ALA A 28 6.54 -11.79 7.47
N PHE A 29 6.08 -11.74 6.22
CA PHE A 29 5.83 -12.94 5.44
C PHE A 29 7.09 -13.26 4.64
N SER A 30 7.45 -14.54 4.63
CA SER A 30 8.43 -15.14 3.71
C SER A 30 7.91 -15.18 2.27
N GLY A 31 7.28 -14.10 1.81
CA GLY A 31 6.84 -13.93 0.42
C GLY A 31 7.85 -13.01 -0.25
N GLY A 32 8.46 -13.46 -1.34
CA GLY A 32 9.60 -12.79 -1.98
C GLY A 32 9.34 -11.39 -2.55
N ILE A 33 8.24 -10.73 -2.21
CA ILE A 33 7.96 -9.32 -2.50
C ILE A 33 7.99 -8.52 -1.20
N ILE A 34 9.00 -7.69 -1.01
CA ILE A 34 9.16 -6.80 0.14
C ILE A 34 9.23 -5.36 -0.37
N PRO A 35 8.17 -4.55 -0.23
CA PRO A 35 8.21 -3.13 -0.57
C PRO A 35 9.28 -2.37 0.23
N ASN A 36 9.90 -1.39 -0.39
CA ASN A 36 10.89 -0.54 0.25
C ASN A 36 10.27 0.71 0.91
N ASP A 37 9.04 1.08 0.54
CA ASP A 37 8.31 2.21 1.09
C ASP A 37 6.79 1.96 1.13
N ALA A 38 6.03 2.93 1.66
CA ALA A 38 4.57 2.84 1.81
C ALA A 38 3.78 3.20 0.53
N ASN A 39 4.45 3.62 -0.56
CA ASN A 39 3.79 3.96 -1.82
C ASN A 39 3.30 2.70 -2.55
N THR A 40 3.96 1.57 -2.30
CA THR A 40 3.60 0.25 -2.85
C THR A 40 3.06 -0.62 -1.72
N GLN A 41 1.91 -1.25 -1.92
CA GLN A 41 1.30 -2.13 -0.92
C GLN A 41 1.21 -3.55 -1.46
N VAL A 42 1.52 -4.52 -0.62
CA VAL A 42 1.45 -5.94 -0.96
C VAL A 42 0.46 -6.61 -0.03
N LYS A 43 -0.49 -7.33 -0.61
CA LYS A 43 -1.40 -8.23 0.10
C LYS A 43 -1.37 -9.61 -0.54
N ASN A 44 -1.89 -10.62 0.13
CA ASN A 44 -2.05 -11.94 -0.46
C ASN A 44 -3.54 -12.22 -0.65
N ILE A 45 -3.92 -12.68 -1.84
CA ILE A 45 -5.28 -13.12 -2.16
C ILE A 45 -5.16 -14.50 -2.78
N ASN A 46 -5.86 -15.49 -2.23
CA ASN A 46 -5.83 -16.88 -2.71
C ASN A 46 -4.39 -17.41 -2.91
N ASN A 47 -3.51 -17.12 -1.94
CA ASN A 47 -2.10 -17.51 -1.95
C ASN A 47 -1.21 -16.84 -3.02
N VAL A 48 -1.74 -15.89 -3.80
CA VAL A 48 -0.99 -15.10 -4.78
C VAL A 48 -0.71 -13.70 -4.20
N PRO A 49 0.55 -13.21 -4.23
CA PRO A 49 0.83 -11.84 -3.87
C PRO A 49 0.21 -10.86 -4.88
N VAL A 50 -0.46 -9.84 -4.37
CA VAL A 50 -1.07 -8.74 -5.13
C VAL A 50 -0.39 -7.45 -4.71
N VAL A 51 0.30 -6.83 -5.66
CA VAL A 51 0.94 -5.52 -5.52
C VAL A 51 -0.05 -4.47 -5.98
N ASN A 52 -0.58 -3.70 -5.03
CA ASN A 52 -1.17 -2.41 -5.35
C ASN A 52 -0.03 -1.44 -5.68
N ILE A 53 0.15 -1.18 -6.98
CA ILE A 53 1.19 -0.28 -7.48
C ILE A 53 0.99 1.15 -6.95
N ALA A 54 2.07 1.93 -6.95
CA ALA A 54 2.06 3.32 -6.53
C ALA A 54 1.23 4.20 -7.46
N THR A 55 0.90 5.40 -6.97
CA THR A 55 0.21 6.42 -7.76
C THR A 55 1.07 6.82 -8.97
N PRO A 56 0.56 6.76 -10.21
CA PRO A 56 1.35 7.12 -11.38
C PRO A 56 1.66 8.63 -11.42
N THR A 57 2.88 8.98 -11.82
CA THR A 57 3.31 10.35 -12.13
C THR A 57 2.49 10.94 -13.28
N LEU A 58 2.51 12.26 -13.48
CA LEU A 58 1.80 12.95 -14.59
C LEU A 58 2.03 12.29 -15.96
N SER A 59 3.22 11.76 -16.23
CA SER A 59 3.56 11.01 -17.45
C SER A 59 3.02 9.57 -17.52
N GLY A 60 2.31 9.11 -16.49
CA GLY A 60 1.71 7.77 -16.42
C GLY A 60 2.63 6.69 -15.85
N MET A 61 3.82 7.04 -15.33
CA MET A 61 4.75 6.07 -14.75
C MET A 61 4.42 5.81 -13.27
N SER A 62 4.18 4.56 -12.91
CA SER A 62 4.18 4.11 -11.52
C SER A 62 5.55 3.52 -11.18
N ARG A 63 6.25 4.10 -10.22
CA ARG A 63 7.54 3.57 -9.72
C ARG A 63 7.31 2.89 -8.37
N ASN A 64 7.58 1.59 -8.33
CA ASN A 64 7.46 0.76 -7.14
C ASN A 64 8.86 0.30 -6.73
N THR A 65 9.25 0.54 -5.48
CA THR A 65 10.58 0.16 -5.00
C THR A 65 10.50 -1.01 -4.02
N TYR A 66 11.45 -1.93 -4.11
CA TYR A 66 11.45 -3.18 -3.35
C TYR A 66 12.82 -3.47 -2.74
N LYS A 67 12.82 -4.04 -1.53
CA LYS A 67 13.99 -4.71 -0.98
C LYS A 67 14.18 -6.10 -1.61
N GLU A 68 13.07 -6.77 -1.92
CA GLU A 68 13.04 -8.06 -2.60
C GLU A 68 11.86 -8.10 -3.59
N PHE A 69 12.09 -8.64 -4.79
CA PHE A 69 11.06 -8.82 -5.82
C PHE A 69 11.26 -10.17 -6.51
N ASN A 70 10.66 -11.22 -5.98
CA ASN A 70 10.68 -12.57 -6.52
C ASN A 70 9.25 -12.99 -6.89
N ILE A 71 9.11 -13.53 -8.10
CA ILE A 71 7.86 -14.14 -8.55
C ILE A 71 8.02 -15.64 -8.34
N GLU A 72 7.30 -16.17 -7.36
CA GLU A 72 7.28 -17.60 -7.09
C GLU A 72 6.34 -18.34 -8.06
N LYS A 73 6.26 -19.67 -7.97
CA LYS A 73 5.49 -20.49 -8.92
C LYS A 73 4.00 -20.13 -9.01
N GLN A 74 3.40 -19.67 -7.91
CA GLN A 74 2.01 -19.20 -7.88
C GLN A 74 1.77 -17.91 -8.67
N GLY A 75 2.85 -17.23 -9.09
CA GLY A 75 2.80 -15.96 -9.79
C GLY A 75 2.72 -14.73 -8.88
N LEU A 76 2.54 -13.58 -9.51
CA LEU A 76 2.45 -12.25 -8.91
C LEU A 76 1.44 -11.42 -9.70
N ILE A 77 0.62 -10.64 -9.01
CA ILE A 77 -0.32 -9.71 -9.63
C ILE A 77 0.11 -8.27 -9.37
N LEU A 78 0.16 -7.45 -10.42
CA LEU A 78 0.24 -6.00 -10.34
C LEU A 78 -1.17 -5.43 -10.54
N ASN A 79 -1.74 -4.85 -9.50
CA ASN A 79 -3.08 -4.26 -9.54
C ASN A 79 -3.02 -2.84 -10.08
N ASN A 80 -3.30 -2.67 -11.38
CA ASN A 80 -3.41 -1.38 -12.07
C ASN A 80 -4.88 -0.94 -12.25
N SER A 81 -5.81 -1.54 -11.49
CA SER A 81 -7.25 -1.34 -11.68
C SER A 81 -7.82 -0.19 -10.85
N LEU A 82 -8.67 0.64 -11.48
CA LEU A 82 -9.50 1.65 -10.82
C LEU A 82 -10.80 1.06 -10.24
N ASP A 83 -11.18 -0.14 -10.69
CA ASP A 83 -12.43 -0.82 -10.35
C ASP A 83 -12.18 -2.25 -9.83
N VAL A 84 -13.23 -2.90 -9.33
CA VAL A 84 -13.20 -4.34 -9.02
C VAL A 84 -12.99 -5.12 -10.32
N ILE A 85 -12.04 -6.05 -10.34
CA ILE A 85 -11.61 -6.76 -11.55
C ILE A 85 -11.38 -8.25 -11.25
N SER A 86 -11.49 -9.11 -12.27
CA SER A 86 -11.12 -10.52 -12.14
C SER A 86 -9.67 -10.74 -12.59
N SER A 87 -8.90 -11.45 -11.76
CA SER A 87 -7.57 -11.96 -12.05
C SER A 87 -7.66 -13.44 -12.42
N GLU A 88 -6.84 -13.86 -13.39
CA GLU A 88 -6.67 -15.26 -13.75
C GLU A 88 -5.95 -16.06 -12.65
N LEU A 89 -5.05 -15.41 -11.91
CA LEU A 89 -4.27 -16.05 -10.84
C LEU A 89 -5.01 -16.12 -9.51
N ALA A 90 -5.86 -15.13 -9.17
CA ALA A 90 -6.45 -15.01 -7.83
C ALA A 90 -7.98 -14.80 -7.80
N GLY A 91 -8.65 -14.74 -8.96
CA GLY A 91 -10.09 -14.46 -9.02
C GLY A 91 -10.41 -12.98 -8.77
N GLN A 92 -11.53 -12.68 -8.12
CA GLN A 92 -11.96 -11.30 -7.93
C GLN A 92 -11.03 -10.50 -7.02
N LEU A 93 -10.64 -9.31 -7.45
CA LEU A 93 -9.80 -8.35 -6.75
C LEU A 93 -10.49 -6.99 -6.65
N ASP A 94 -10.37 -6.35 -5.49
CA ASP A 94 -10.75 -4.95 -5.34
C ASP A 94 -9.85 -4.01 -6.17
N LYS A 95 -10.35 -2.80 -6.43
CA LYS A 95 -9.55 -1.72 -7.01
C LYS A 95 -8.27 -1.45 -6.22
N ASN A 96 -7.27 -0.90 -6.89
CA ASN A 96 -6.07 -0.40 -6.23
C ASN A 96 -6.38 0.94 -5.52
N PRO A 97 -6.27 1.03 -4.18
CA PRO A 97 -6.59 2.24 -3.41
C PRO A 97 -5.60 3.40 -3.63
N ASN A 98 -4.41 3.13 -4.17
CA ASN A 98 -3.42 4.15 -4.52
C ASN A 98 -3.85 4.93 -5.77
N LEU A 99 -4.54 4.27 -6.70
CA LEU A 99 -5.03 4.90 -7.92
C LEU A 99 -6.27 5.74 -7.60
N LYS A 100 -6.29 6.99 -8.09
CA LYS A 100 -7.41 7.92 -7.87
C LYS A 100 -8.31 8.00 -9.10
N ASN A 101 -7.79 8.59 -10.16
CA ASN A 101 -8.56 8.88 -11.37
C ASN A 101 -7.92 8.31 -12.64
N ARG A 102 -6.75 7.68 -12.52
CA ARG A 102 -6.02 7.12 -13.66
C ARG A 102 -5.11 5.97 -13.24
N SER A 103 -5.03 4.99 -14.12
CA SER A 103 -4.11 3.86 -14.10
C SER A 103 -2.71 4.28 -14.58
N ALA A 104 -1.72 3.44 -14.32
CA ALA A 104 -0.39 3.57 -14.87
C ALA A 104 -0.39 3.18 -16.36
N ALA A 105 0.38 3.91 -17.16
CA ALA A 105 0.73 3.55 -18.54
C ALA A 105 2.11 2.86 -18.62
N LEU A 106 2.90 2.94 -17.54
CA LEU A 106 4.17 2.25 -17.40
C LEU A 106 4.34 1.87 -15.92
N ILE A 107 4.65 0.62 -15.64
CA ILE A 107 4.93 0.14 -14.29
C ILE A 107 6.41 -0.21 -14.19
N VAL A 108 7.13 0.51 -13.32
CA VAL A 108 8.54 0.27 -13.03
C VAL A 108 8.63 -0.44 -11.68
N ASN A 109 9.19 -1.64 -11.68
CA ASN A 109 9.50 -2.39 -10.47
C ASN A 109 11.01 -2.35 -10.25
N GLU A 110 11.45 -1.64 -9.22
CA GLU A 110 12.85 -1.38 -8.95
C GLU A 110 13.29 -2.04 -7.66
N VAL A 111 14.25 -2.96 -7.75
CA VAL A 111 14.87 -3.57 -6.57
C VAL A 111 16.04 -2.71 -6.13
N VAL A 112 15.94 -2.16 -4.93
CA VAL A 112 16.99 -1.36 -4.27
C VAL A 112 17.75 -2.16 -3.21
N GLY A 113 17.36 -3.42 -2.98
CA GLY A 113 18.08 -4.37 -2.13
C GLY A 113 19.26 -5.04 -2.84
N GLY A 114 20.08 -5.77 -2.08
CA GLY A 114 21.28 -6.43 -2.60
C GLY A 114 21.05 -7.81 -3.23
N ASN A 115 19.83 -8.35 -3.15
CA ASN A 115 19.51 -9.69 -3.61
C ASN A 115 18.99 -9.69 -5.06
N GLN A 116 19.38 -10.70 -5.83
CA GLN A 116 18.85 -10.91 -7.18
C GLN A 116 17.41 -11.42 -7.15
N SER A 117 16.60 -10.98 -8.11
CA SER A 117 15.24 -11.46 -8.33
C SER A 117 15.20 -12.84 -8.99
N GLN A 118 14.34 -13.71 -8.50
CA GLN A 118 13.95 -14.97 -9.15
C GLN A 118 12.53 -14.84 -9.70
N LEU A 119 12.33 -15.17 -10.98
CA LEU A 119 11.04 -15.07 -11.66
C LEU A 119 10.62 -16.45 -12.17
N LEU A 120 9.98 -17.22 -11.30
CA LEU A 120 9.65 -18.63 -11.48
C LEU A 120 8.19 -18.87 -11.88
N GLY A 121 7.35 -17.83 -11.89
CA GLY A 121 5.93 -17.92 -12.21
C GLY A 121 5.43 -16.76 -13.07
N ALA A 122 4.11 -16.70 -13.27
CA ALA A 122 3.48 -15.69 -14.10
C ALA A 122 3.46 -14.32 -13.42
N LEU A 123 3.60 -13.27 -14.22
CA LEU A 123 3.31 -11.88 -13.83
C LEU A 123 2.02 -11.45 -14.52
N GLU A 124 0.98 -11.20 -13.75
CA GLU A 124 -0.30 -10.69 -14.25
C GLU A 124 -0.41 -9.20 -13.95
N VAL A 125 -0.87 -8.41 -14.93
CA VAL A 125 -1.30 -7.01 -14.71
C VAL A 125 -2.81 -6.98 -14.90
N VAL A 126 -3.53 -6.58 -13.85
CA VAL A 126 -4.99 -6.41 -13.91
C VAL A 126 -5.38 -4.95 -14.02
N GLY A 127 -6.51 -4.68 -14.66
CA GLY A 127 -6.95 -3.33 -15.01
C GLY A 127 -6.42 -2.90 -16.37
N ASP A 128 -6.15 -1.61 -16.54
CA ASP A 128 -5.63 -1.09 -17.80
C ASP A 128 -4.24 -1.63 -18.09
N LYS A 129 -3.96 -1.84 -19.38
CA LYS A 129 -2.65 -2.31 -19.84
C LYS A 129 -1.58 -1.24 -19.62
N ALA A 130 -0.43 -1.67 -19.13
CA ALA A 130 0.80 -0.90 -18.98
C ALA A 130 2.00 -1.67 -19.55
#